data_AF-A0A1I2E991-F1
#
_entry.id   AF-A0A1I2E991-F1
#
_cell.length_a   1.000
_cell.length_b   1.000
_cell.length_c   1.000
_cell.angle_alpha   90.00
_cell.angle_beta   90.00
_cell.angle_gamma   90.00
#
_symmetry.space_group_name_H-M   'P 1'
#
loop_
_entity.id
_entity.type
_entity.pdbx_description
1 polymer ?
#
loop_
_entity_poly.entity_id
_entity_poly.type
_entity_poly.pdbx_seq_one_letter_code
_entity_poly.pdbx_strand_id
1 'polypeptide(L)'
;MKLNWPLRFEIGTPLRLEPKPFSSPLFQSVHSADPVAYVPLSLTEFTSLMARYKQAGFEWNQLWLQSQPRSLFEAKTPTPMIVRKIVDPFEYAEWTVREWTIKFMLSDKLLTHARKQSTLPNWYEDPLVIATWEAIISMCFCSVEKYHQSFHILPMVGDRLFNEDTGWRIQDRSIDGDTMTITFTMDS
;
A
#
# COMPACT_ATOMS: atom_id res chain seq x y z
N MET A 1 23.36 -6.62 -48.69
CA MET A 1 23.13 -5.92 -47.40
C MET A 1 22.48 -4.58 -47.70
N LYS A 2 21.24 -4.36 -47.26
CA LYS A 2 20.49 -3.11 -47.47
C LYS A 2 20.58 -2.27 -46.19
N LEU A 3 21.23 -1.12 -46.28
CA LEU A 3 21.33 -0.13 -45.20
C LEU A 3 20.08 0.77 -45.27
N ASN A 4 19.21 0.66 -44.27
CA ASN A 4 18.06 1.55 -44.10
C ASN A 4 18.53 2.87 -43.46
N TRP A 5 18.17 3.99 -44.08
CA TRP A 5 18.36 5.34 -43.56
C TRP A 5 17.46 5.61 -42.34
N PRO A 6 17.82 6.51 -41.42
CA PRO A 6 17.02 6.77 -40.22
C PRO A 6 15.75 7.57 -40.57
N LEU A 7 14.64 7.13 -39.99
CA LEU A 7 13.34 7.81 -40.03
C LEU A 7 13.46 9.22 -39.45
N ARG A 8 13.28 10.24 -40.29
CA ARG A 8 13.11 11.63 -39.85
C ARG A 8 11.65 11.81 -39.44
N PHE A 9 11.42 12.13 -38.18
CA PHE A 9 10.12 12.60 -37.72
C PHE A 9 10.04 14.11 -38.00
N GLU A 10 9.15 14.51 -38.90
CA GLU A 10 8.82 15.93 -39.06
C GLU A 10 8.00 16.36 -37.84
N ILE A 11 8.56 17.28 -37.06
CA ILE A 11 7.90 17.89 -35.91
C ILE A 11 6.88 18.89 -36.47
N GLY A 12 5.62 18.46 -36.59
CA GLY A 12 4.51 19.36 -36.87
C GLY A 12 4.28 20.33 -35.70
N THR A 13 3.85 21.55 -36.01
CA THR A 13 3.46 22.56 -35.01
C THR A 13 2.36 22.01 -34.08
N PRO A 14 2.48 22.17 -32.75
CA PRO A 14 1.51 21.62 -31.81
C PRO A 14 0.13 22.26 -31.98
N LEU A 15 -0.88 21.42 -32.20
CA LEU A 15 -2.28 21.84 -32.21
C LEU A 15 -2.68 22.29 -30.79
N ARG A 16 -3.02 23.56 -30.65
CA ARG A 16 -3.52 24.14 -29.40
C ARG A 16 -4.91 23.58 -29.12
N LEU A 17 -5.04 22.73 -28.11
CA LEU A 17 -6.32 22.22 -27.64
C LEU A 17 -7.03 23.31 -26.84
N GLU A 18 -8.16 23.79 -27.35
CA GLU A 18 -9.04 24.71 -26.64
C GLU A 18 -9.77 23.95 -25.50
N PRO A 19 -9.84 24.51 -24.28
CA PRO A 19 -10.51 23.86 -23.16
C PRO A 19 -12.02 23.83 -23.40
N LYS A 20 -12.56 22.62 -23.58
CA LYS A 20 -14.01 22.39 -23.67
C LYS A 20 -14.56 22.31 -22.23
N PRO A 21 -15.51 23.18 -21.83
CA PRO A 21 -16.10 23.10 -20.50
C PRO A 21 -16.88 21.79 -20.35
N PHE A 22 -16.65 21.09 -19.25
CA PHE A 22 -17.39 19.89 -18.86
C PHE A 22 -18.84 20.26 -18.54
N SER A 23 -19.77 19.92 -19.44
CA SER A 23 -21.19 19.88 -19.12
C SER A 23 -21.53 18.49 -18.60
N SER A 24 -21.58 18.33 -17.27
CA SER A 24 -22.03 17.10 -16.61
C SER A 24 -23.52 16.90 -16.82
N PRO A 25 -23.98 15.80 -17.44
CA PRO A 25 -25.39 15.47 -17.51
C PRO A 25 -25.66 14.38 -16.47
N LEU A 26 -25.93 14.73 -15.21
CA LEU A 26 -26.55 13.84 -14.21
C LEU A 26 -26.72 14.60 -12.88
N PHE A 27 -27.70 15.50 -12.81
CA PHE A 27 -28.35 15.87 -11.54
C PHE A 27 -29.80 16.28 -11.81
N GLN A 28 -30.68 15.28 -11.81
CA GLN A 28 -32.06 15.38 -11.33
C GLN A 28 -32.13 14.36 -10.17
N SER A 29 -32.72 14.57 -9.00
CA SER A 29 -33.41 15.66 -8.33
C SER A 29 -33.60 15.22 -6.87
N VAL A 30 -33.90 16.18 -5.98
CA VAL A 30 -34.51 16.04 -4.64
C VAL A 30 -33.61 15.58 -3.48
N HIS A 31 -33.19 16.54 -2.64
CA HIS A 31 -33.72 16.71 -1.29
C HIS A 31 -33.30 18.07 -0.72
N SER A 32 -34.29 18.80 -0.21
CA SER A 32 -34.13 20.05 0.53
C SER A 32 -33.28 19.84 1.78
N ALA A 33 -32.10 20.46 1.83
CA ALA A 33 -31.37 20.72 3.05
C ALA A 33 -31.04 22.20 3.07
N ASP A 34 -31.35 22.86 4.18
CA ASP A 34 -31.19 24.30 4.39
C ASP A 34 -29.80 24.80 3.98
N PRO A 35 -29.69 26.04 3.45
CA PRO A 35 -28.39 26.61 3.11
C PRO A 35 -27.64 26.92 4.41
N VAL A 36 -26.70 26.05 4.78
CA VAL A 36 -25.69 26.38 5.79
C VAL A 36 -24.87 27.54 5.21
N ALA A 37 -25.05 28.72 5.77
CA ALA A 37 -24.28 29.90 5.43
C ALA A 37 -22.80 29.62 5.69
N TYR A 38 -21.99 29.54 4.63
CA TYR A 38 -20.54 29.50 4.74
C TYR A 38 -20.06 30.87 5.21
N VAL A 39 -19.77 30.99 6.51
CA VAL A 39 -19.07 32.15 7.05
C VAL A 39 -17.62 32.07 6.59
N PRO A 40 -17.09 33.06 5.84
CA PRO A 40 -15.68 33.07 5.48
C PRO A 40 -14.84 33.24 6.74
N LEU A 41 -14.04 32.22 7.06
CA LEU A 41 -13.14 32.23 8.21
C LEU A 41 -12.13 33.37 8.08
N SER A 42 -11.97 34.13 9.16
CA SER A 42 -10.94 35.16 9.22
C SER A 42 -9.54 34.54 9.16
N LEU A 43 -8.55 35.29 8.64
CA LEU A 43 -7.17 34.81 8.52
C LEU A 43 -6.62 34.31 9.87
N THR A 44 -7.01 34.96 10.97
CA THR A 44 -6.62 34.60 12.34
C THR A 44 -7.24 33.29 12.81
N GLU A 45 -8.49 33.02 12.46
CA GLU A 45 -9.14 31.74 12.75
C GLU A 45 -8.51 30.63 11.92
N PHE A 46 -8.21 30.89 10.65
CA PHE A 46 -7.49 29.94 9.80
C PHE A 46 -6.11 29.61 10.36
N THR A 47 -5.32 30.60 10.78
CA THR A 47 -4.00 30.35 11.39
C THR A 47 -4.11 29.60 12.72
N SER A 48 -5.15 29.89 13.51
CA SER A 48 -5.39 29.19 14.78
C SER A 48 -5.80 27.73 14.54
N LEU A 49 -6.60 27.48 13.51
CA LEU A 49 -7.01 26.14 13.09
C LEU A 49 -5.83 25.36 12.52
N MET A 50 -4.98 26.00 11.71
CA MET A 50 -3.73 25.41 11.21
C MET A 50 -2.72 25.14 12.33
N ALA A 51 -2.64 25.99 13.36
CA ALA A 51 -1.80 25.77 14.53
C ALA A 51 -2.30 24.57 15.35
N ARG A 52 -3.62 24.45 15.55
CA ARG A 52 -4.25 23.26 16.14
C ARG A 52 -4.00 22.01 15.31
N TYR A 53 -4.09 22.11 13.98
CA TYR A 53 -3.83 21.00 13.06
C TYR A 53 -2.36 20.59 13.06
N LYS A 54 -1.41 21.53 13.20
CA LYS A 54 0.01 21.23 13.37
C LYS A 54 0.32 20.60 14.73
N GLN A 55 -0.36 21.03 15.80
CA GLN A 55 -0.28 20.35 17.10
C GLN A 55 -0.87 18.94 17.06
N ALA A 56 -2.00 18.75 16.35
CA ALA A 56 -2.60 17.43 16.13
C ALA A 56 -1.80 16.57 15.12
N GLY A 57 -1.01 17.21 14.25
CA GLY A 57 -0.21 16.59 13.20
C GLY A 57 1.04 15.86 13.67
N PHE A 58 1.25 15.74 14.99
CA PHE A 58 2.31 14.92 15.58
C PHE A 58 1.78 13.70 16.34
N GLU A 59 0.46 13.45 16.32
CA GLU A 59 -0.17 12.24 16.91
C GLU A 59 -0.86 11.34 15.87
N TRP A 60 -0.70 11.61 14.57
CA TRP A 60 -1.28 10.76 13.53
C TRP A 60 -0.71 9.34 13.56
N ASN A 61 0.57 9.17 13.91
CA ASN A 61 1.16 7.83 14.06
C ASN A 61 0.53 7.04 15.24
N GLN A 62 -0.02 7.71 16.25
CA GLN A 62 -0.65 7.05 17.40
C GLN A 62 -2.14 6.78 17.19
N LEU A 63 -2.85 7.69 16.51
CA LEU A 63 -4.25 7.47 16.13
C LEU A 63 -4.40 6.38 15.07
N TRP A 64 -3.44 6.26 14.14
CA TRP A 64 -3.45 5.19 13.13
C TRP A 64 -3.28 3.79 13.73
N LEU A 65 -2.49 3.68 14.82
CA LEU A 65 -2.41 2.46 15.64
C LEU A 65 -3.72 2.14 16.37
N GLN A 66 -4.54 3.15 16.68
CA GLN A 66 -5.83 2.96 17.38
C GLN A 66 -7.03 2.73 16.45
N SER A 67 -6.98 3.18 15.20
CA SER A 67 -8.10 3.06 14.25
C SER A 67 -8.12 1.76 13.45
N GLN A 68 -7.24 0.79 13.74
CA GLN A 68 -7.45 -0.57 13.26
C GLN A 68 -8.76 -1.10 13.87
N PRO A 69 -9.69 -1.64 13.06
CA PRO A 69 -10.90 -2.24 13.59
C PRO A 69 -10.50 -3.38 14.53
N ARG A 70 -10.82 -3.25 15.82
CA ARG A 70 -10.67 -4.25 16.88
C ARG A 70 -11.51 -5.52 16.67
N SER A 71 -11.95 -5.84 15.45
CA SER A 71 -12.96 -6.89 15.19
C SER A 71 -12.49 -8.03 14.28
N LEU A 72 -11.19 -8.32 14.19
CA LEU A 72 -10.69 -9.51 13.46
C LEU A 72 -10.05 -10.58 14.35
N PHE A 73 -9.93 -10.35 15.66
CA PHE A 73 -9.51 -11.39 16.60
C PHE A 73 -10.70 -11.94 17.37
N GLU A 74 -11.55 -12.69 16.68
CA GLU A 74 -12.28 -13.76 17.36
C GLU A 74 -11.25 -14.87 17.63
N ALA A 75 -10.84 -14.99 18.89
CA ALA A 75 -9.82 -15.92 19.34
C ALA A 75 -10.22 -17.36 18.98
N LYS A 76 -9.59 -17.93 17.95
CA LYS A 76 -9.74 -19.34 17.61
C LYS A 76 -8.38 -20.05 17.67
N THR A 77 -8.23 -20.79 18.77
CA THR A 77 -7.26 -21.84 19.07
C THR A 77 -5.78 -21.44 19.24
N PRO A 78 -5.07 -22.02 20.24
CA PRO A 78 -3.63 -21.83 20.40
C PRO A 78 -2.94 -22.54 19.24
N THR A 79 -2.58 -21.79 18.22
CA THR A 79 -1.60 -22.23 17.24
C THR A 79 -0.31 -22.54 18.00
N PRO A 80 0.34 -23.69 17.74
CA PRO A 80 1.65 -23.95 18.30
C PRO A 80 2.56 -22.77 17.94
N MET A 81 3.41 -22.33 18.88
CA MET A 81 4.46 -21.34 18.60
C MET A 81 5.41 -21.92 17.53
N ILE A 82 5.00 -21.86 16.28
CA ILE A 82 5.85 -22.15 15.13
C ILE A 82 6.83 -21.00 15.13
N VAL A 83 8.06 -21.30 15.53
CA VAL A 83 9.19 -20.37 15.43
C VAL A 83 9.44 -20.17 13.95
N ARG A 84 8.79 -19.16 13.37
CA ARG A 84 9.00 -18.74 11.99
C ARG A 84 10.33 -18.04 11.88
N LYS A 85 11.06 -18.31 10.80
CA LYS A 85 12.28 -17.58 10.50
C LYS A 85 11.93 -16.44 9.55
N ILE A 86 12.46 -15.25 9.81
CA ILE A 86 12.22 -14.07 8.96
C ILE A 86 12.74 -14.22 7.53
N VAL A 87 13.65 -15.18 7.30
CA VAL A 87 14.25 -15.49 6.00
C VAL A 87 13.31 -16.32 5.14
N ASP A 88 12.40 -17.07 5.77
CA ASP A 88 11.46 -17.92 5.07
C ASP A 88 10.28 -17.09 4.52
N PRO A 89 9.63 -17.53 3.43
CA PRO A 89 8.46 -16.85 2.91
C PRO A 89 7.35 -16.78 3.96
N PHE A 90 6.79 -15.58 4.13
CA PHE A 90 5.60 -15.37 4.92
C PHE A 90 4.40 -15.90 4.13
N GLU A 91 3.83 -16.97 4.63
CA GLU A 91 2.66 -17.64 4.06
C GLU A 91 1.58 -17.79 5.12
N TYR A 92 0.32 -17.54 4.78
CA TYR A 92 -0.80 -17.87 5.64
C TYR A 92 -1.88 -18.51 4.76
N ALA A 93 -2.56 -19.52 5.28
CA ALA A 93 -3.60 -20.22 4.53
C ALA A 93 -4.75 -19.27 4.10
N GLU A 94 -4.94 -18.18 4.84
CA GLU A 94 -5.95 -17.16 4.58
C GLU A 94 -5.54 -16.17 3.49
N TRP A 95 -4.25 -16.09 3.16
CA TRP A 95 -3.72 -15.14 2.18
C TRP A 95 -3.95 -15.64 0.76
N THR A 96 -5.21 -15.59 0.34
CA THR A 96 -5.64 -16.02 -0.99
C THR A 96 -6.41 -14.92 -1.70
N VAL A 97 -6.11 -14.67 -2.97
CA VAL A 97 -6.79 -13.67 -3.80
C VAL A 97 -7.19 -14.31 -5.13
N ARG A 98 -8.51 -14.49 -5.35
CA ARG A 98 -9.06 -15.19 -6.54
C ARG A 98 -8.30 -16.47 -6.87
N GLU A 99 -8.21 -17.38 -5.89
CA GLU A 99 -7.56 -18.70 -5.99
C GLU A 99 -6.02 -18.68 -5.99
N TRP A 100 -5.39 -17.50 -6.06
CA TRP A 100 -3.94 -17.38 -5.92
C TRP A 100 -3.54 -17.31 -4.45
N THR A 101 -2.64 -18.18 -4.01
CA THR A 101 -2.01 -18.08 -2.69
C THR A 101 -0.90 -17.02 -2.74
N ILE A 102 -0.98 -16.01 -1.89
CA ILE A 102 -0.03 -14.90 -1.86
C ILE A 102 1.00 -15.17 -0.77
N LYS A 103 2.27 -15.13 -1.15
CA LYS A 103 3.42 -15.22 -0.24
C LYS A 103 4.24 -13.95 -0.34
N PHE A 104 4.91 -13.61 0.76
CA PHE A 104 5.82 -12.47 0.80
C PHE A 104 7.20 -12.91 1.23
N MET A 105 8.22 -12.30 0.65
CA MET A 105 9.61 -12.45 1.04
C MET A 105 10.24 -11.08 1.23
N LEU A 106 11.13 -10.97 2.19
CA LEU A 106 11.92 -9.76 2.39
C LEU A 106 13.16 -9.82 1.49
N SER A 107 13.50 -8.71 0.83
CA SER A 107 14.78 -8.59 0.14
C SER A 107 15.97 -8.55 1.10
N ASP A 108 17.17 -8.79 0.57
CA ASP A 108 18.42 -8.76 1.34
C ASP A 108 18.64 -7.45 2.10
N LYS A 109 18.19 -6.32 1.54
CA LYS A 109 18.30 -5.00 2.18
C LYS A 109 17.44 -4.94 3.44
N LEU A 110 16.22 -5.46 3.35
CA LEU A 110 15.26 -5.51 4.44
C LEU A 110 15.68 -6.50 5.51
N LEU A 111 16.22 -7.66 5.11
CA LEU A 111 16.84 -8.60 6.03
C LEU A 111 18.03 -7.98 6.76
N THR A 112 18.84 -7.17 6.08
CA THR A 112 19.92 -6.40 6.71
C THR A 112 19.37 -5.37 7.71
N HIS A 113 18.23 -4.75 7.42
CA HIS A 113 17.55 -3.84 8.35
C HIS A 113 17.01 -4.60 9.57
N ALA A 114 16.34 -5.73 9.36
CA ALA A 114 15.86 -6.61 10.42
C ALA A 114 17.01 -7.09 11.33
N ARG A 115 18.15 -7.45 10.74
CA ARG A 115 19.36 -7.83 11.48
C ARG A 115 19.87 -6.71 12.38
N LYS A 116 19.81 -5.45 11.94
CA LYS A 116 20.21 -4.29 12.75
C LYS A 116 19.24 -4.01 13.91
N GLN A 117 17.98 -4.42 13.78
CA GLN A 117 16.96 -4.25 14.82
C GLN A 117 17.04 -5.32 15.90
N SER A 118 17.54 -6.52 15.58
CA SER A 118 17.66 -7.60 16.55
C SER A 118 18.79 -7.35 17.54
N THR A 119 18.54 -7.74 18.79
CA THR A 119 19.56 -7.75 19.86
C THR A 119 20.17 -9.15 20.04
N LEU A 120 19.60 -10.17 19.40
CA LEU A 120 20.00 -11.57 19.57
C LEU A 120 21.02 -12.00 18.49
N PRO A 121 21.94 -12.93 18.82
CA PRO A 121 22.86 -13.48 17.83
C PRO A 121 22.11 -14.27 16.72
N ASN A 122 21.03 -14.96 17.09
CA ASN A 122 20.11 -15.63 16.17
C ASN A 122 19.00 -14.65 15.72
N TRP A 123 19.40 -13.54 15.12
CA TRP A 123 18.52 -12.43 14.79
C TRP A 123 17.31 -12.80 13.91
N TYR A 124 17.43 -13.87 13.12
CA TYR A 124 16.38 -14.34 12.22
C TYR A 124 15.25 -15.12 12.93
N GLU A 125 15.46 -15.48 14.20
CA GLU A 125 14.48 -16.13 15.10
C GLU A 125 14.01 -15.18 16.21
N ASP A 126 14.41 -13.90 16.16
CA ASP A 126 14.03 -12.92 17.18
C ASP A 126 12.52 -12.63 17.11
N PRO A 127 11.74 -13.03 18.14
CA PRO A 127 10.28 -12.97 18.09
C PRO A 127 9.75 -11.54 18.00
N LEU A 128 10.47 -10.56 18.55
CA LEU A 128 10.06 -9.15 18.47
C LEU A 128 10.21 -8.61 17.05
N VAL A 129 11.32 -8.95 16.41
CA VAL A 129 11.58 -8.57 15.02
C VAL A 129 10.57 -9.26 14.12
N ILE A 130 10.38 -10.58 14.26
CA ILE A 130 9.41 -11.34 13.46
C ILE A 130 8.01 -10.75 13.59
N ALA A 131 7.52 -10.50 14.80
CA ALA A 131 6.19 -9.93 15.02
C ALA A 131 6.03 -8.54 14.36
N THR A 132 7.09 -7.72 14.39
CA THR A 132 7.09 -6.40 13.73
C THR A 132 6.94 -6.54 12.22
N TRP A 133 7.72 -7.44 11.62
CA TRP A 133 7.69 -7.68 10.18
C TRP A 133 6.41 -8.38 9.73
N GLU A 134 5.88 -9.29 10.52
CA GLU A 134 4.60 -9.96 10.30
C GLU A 134 3.45 -8.95 10.25
N ALA A 135 3.42 -7.96 11.15
CA ALA A 135 2.44 -6.88 11.11
C ALA A 135 2.54 -6.04 9.83
N ILE A 136 3.78 -5.71 9.39
CA ILE A 136 4.02 -4.95 8.17
C ILE A 136 3.55 -5.73 6.93
N ILE A 137 3.90 -7.02 6.85
CA ILE A 137 3.53 -7.86 5.72
C ILE A 137 2.02 -8.10 5.68
N SER A 138 1.37 -8.24 6.83
CA SER A 138 -0.09 -8.33 6.91
C SER A 138 -0.77 -7.09 6.33
N MET A 139 -0.22 -5.90 6.58
CA MET A 139 -0.70 -4.66 5.93
C MET A 139 -0.46 -4.66 4.42
N CYS A 140 0.67 -5.20 3.97
CA CYS A 140 0.97 -5.35 2.54
C CYS A 140 -0.05 -6.28 1.86
N PHE A 141 -0.41 -7.39 2.50
CA PHE A 141 -1.46 -8.28 2.01
C PHE A 141 -2.80 -7.55 1.87
N CYS A 142 -3.25 -6.82 2.90
CA CYS A 142 -4.47 -6.01 2.79
C CYS A 142 -4.40 -4.98 1.66
N SER A 143 -3.21 -4.43 1.36
CA SER A 143 -3.02 -3.54 0.22
C SER A 143 -3.17 -4.26 -1.12
N VAL A 144 -2.66 -5.49 -1.24
CA VAL A 144 -2.84 -6.34 -2.42
C VAL A 144 -4.32 -6.63 -2.64
N GLU A 145 -5.05 -6.98 -1.59
CA GLU A 145 -6.51 -7.22 -1.67
C GLU A 145 -7.26 -5.99 -2.18
N LYS A 146 -7.00 -4.81 -1.60
CA LYS A 146 -7.63 -3.54 -2.00
C LYS A 146 -7.28 -3.16 -3.44
N TYR A 147 -6.02 -3.35 -3.83
CA TYR A 147 -5.56 -3.11 -5.20
C TYR A 147 -6.32 -4.00 -6.17
N HIS A 148 -6.41 -5.30 -5.88
CA HIS A 148 -7.15 -6.24 -6.71
C HIS A 148 -8.67 -5.96 -6.74
N GLN A 149 -9.26 -5.52 -5.63
CA GLN A 149 -10.66 -5.09 -5.61
C GLN A 149 -10.91 -3.88 -6.53
N SER A 150 -9.95 -2.96 -6.60
CA SER A 150 -10.07 -1.72 -7.37
C SER A 150 -9.79 -1.90 -8.87
N PHE A 151 -8.74 -2.66 -9.19
CA PHE A 151 -8.24 -2.77 -10.57
C PHE A 151 -8.54 -4.13 -11.22
N HIS A 152 -9.04 -5.11 -10.46
CA HIS A 152 -9.28 -6.49 -10.90
C HIS A 152 -8.05 -7.22 -11.46
N ILE A 153 -6.87 -6.69 -11.16
CA ILE A 153 -5.55 -7.25 -11.48
C ILE A 153 -4.72 -7.28 -10.19
N LEU A 154 -3.74 -8.18 -10.13
CA LEU A 154 -2.78 -8.20 -9.03
C LEU A 154 -1.70 -7.13 -9.24
N PRO A 155 -1.04 -6.66 -8.17
CA PRO A 155 0.10 -5.75 -8.27
C PRO A 155 1.28 -6.33 -9.06
N MET A 156 1.97 -5.47 -9.81
CA MET A 156 3.16 -5.80 -10.61
C MET A 156 4.46 -5.36 -9.92
N VAL A 157 5.58 -5.83 -10.46
CA VAL A 157 6.92 -5.37 -10.05
C VAL A 157 7.01 -3.85 -10.24
N GLY A 158 7.48 -3.16 -9.20
CA GLY A 158 7.57 -1.70 -9.13
C GLY A 158 6.38 -1.04 -8.44
N ASP A 159 5.23 -1.72 -8.32
CA ASP A 159 4.07 -1.19 -7.60
C ASP A 159 4.39 -1.07 -6.10
N ARG A 160 3.86 -0.01 -5.50
CA ARG A 160 3.95 0.24 -4.06
C ARG A 160 2.77 -0.38 -3.34
N LEU A 161 3.05 -1.14 -2.31
CA LEU A 161 2.08 -1.70 -1.39
C LEU A 161 2.05 -0.84 -0.12
N PHE A 162 0.83 -0.43 0.25
CA PHE A 162 0.49 0.37 1.43
C PHE A 162 1.21 1.73 1.57
N ASN A 163 0.44 2.83 1.56
CA ASN A 163 0.91 4.22 1.65
C ASN A 163 1.80 4.66 0.47
N GLU A 164 1.31 5.54 -0.40
CA GLU A 164 1.97 5.89 -1.68
C GLU A 164 3.36 6.54 -1.49
N ASP A 165 3.56 7.26 -0.39
CA ASP A 165 4.80 8.03 -0.16
C ASP A 165 5.90 7.25 0.59
N THR A 166 5.51 6.34 1.49
CA THR A 166 6.43 5.56 2.35
C THR A 166 6.30 4.05 2.19
N GLY A 167 5.55 3.61 1.18
CA GLY A 167 5.17 2.22 0.97
C GLY A 167 6.29 1.35 0.42
N TRP A 168 6.10 0.06 0.62
CA TRP A 168 7.08 -0.95 0.25
C TRP A 168 6.83 -1.36 -1.18
N ARG A 169 7.88 -1.41 -1.99
CA ARG A 169 7.74 -1.74 -3.41
C ARG A 169 7.89 -3.23 -3.62
N ILE A 170 7.16 -3.75 -4.61
CA ILE A 170 7.39 -5.10 -5.11
C ILE A 170 8.67 -5.05 -5.96
N GLN A 171 9.73 -5.67 -5.47
CA GLN A 171 10.99 -5.80 -6.18
C GLN A 171 10.95 -6.92 -7.21
N ASP A 172 10.34 -8.05 -6.85
CA ASP A 172 10.22 -9.20 -7.72
C ASP A 172 8.89 -9.91 -7.49
N ARG A 173 8.43 -10.61 -8.53
CA ARG A 173 7.19 -11.37 -8.55
C ARG A 173 7.45 -12.70 -9.25
N SER A 174 7.38 -13.78 -8.48
CA SER A 174 7.41 -15.13 -9.04
C SER A 174 6.02 -15.76 -9.00
N ILE A 175 5.69 -16.51 -10.05
CA ILE A 175 4.43 -17.21 -10.20
C ILE A 175 4.74 -18.69 -10.33
N ASP A 176 4.23 -19.48 -9.40
CA ASP A 176 4.21 -20.92 -9.50
C ASP A 176 2.80 -21.35 -9.95
N GLY A 177 2.69 -21.73 -11.22
CA GLY A 177 1.43 -22.06 -11.87
C GLY A 177 0.85 -23.41 -11.44
N ASP A 178 1.69 -24.33 -10.95
CA ASP A 178 1.23 -25.66 -10.51
C ASP A 178 0.50 -25.57 -9.17
N THR A 179 0.93 -24.64 -8.32
CA THR A 179 0.35 -24.41 -6.98
C THR A 179 -0.51 -23.15 -6.90
N MET A 180 -0.68 -22.42 -8.02
CA MET A 180 -1.32 -21.09 -8.05
C MET A 180 -0.77 -20.18 -6.95
N THR A 181 0.55 -20.14 -6.79
CA THR A 181 1.22 -19.32 -5.78
C THR A 181 1.89 -18.12 -6.42
N ILE A 182 1.71 -16.94 -5.83
CA ILE A 182 2.45 -15.74 -6.19
C ILE A 182 3.30 -15.32 -5.00
N THR A 183 4.61 -15.23 -5.22
CA THR A 183 5.53 -14.73 -4.21
C THR A 183 5.97 -13.31 -4.58
N PHE A 184 5.74 -12.37 -3.67
CA PHE A 184 6.22 -11.00 -3.79
C PHE A 184 7.47 -10.80 -2.95
N THR A 185 8.56 -10.39 -3.58
CA THR A 185 9.75 -9.92 -2.85
C THR A 185 9.63 -8.42 -2.61
N MET A 186 9.68 -8.02 -1.35
CA MET A 186 9.50 -6.64 -0.93
C MET A 186 10.85 -5.89 -0.89
N ASP A 187 10.83 -4.59 -1.18
CA ASP A 187 11.97 -3.68 -0.97
C ASP A 187 11.49 -2.35 -0.37
N SER A 188 12.40 -1.65 0.32
CA SER A 188 12.17 -0.31 0.89
C SER A 188 12.38 0.80 -0.14
#